data_AF-A0A6C0H932-F1
#
_entry.id   AF-A0A6C0H932-F1
#
_cell.length_a   1.000
_cell.length_b   1.000
_cell.length_c   1.000
_cell.angle_alpha   90.00
_cell.angle_beta   90.00
_cell.angle_gamma   90.00
#
_symmetry.space_group_name_H-M   'P 1'
#
loop_
_entity.id
_entity.type
_entity.pdbx_description
1 polymer ?
#
loop_
_entity_poly.entity_id
_entity_poly.type
_entity_poly.pdbx_seq_one_letter_code
_entity_poly.pdbx_strand_id
1 'polypeptide(L)'
;MSKHKSKDYKITAVKYYLENDTNYTKTCEIFKCSERSLKRWIERYEELEEIKRLNRKPTSYKITKDQVKYAIQKLKENEQITMEELYKIIKKKYKDFDITPQHLGQVIRDNNITRKRTRHEHYPKERYGKPTDIKKELKIFYKEVSKFSLDKIISLDETSIQPAMYLSYSKCALGKRCVVKTDDNYVFRKFTLLCAISNSKCVGATLYKEGGMTKERFVDFLETNIFNKYKNH
;
A
#
# COMPACT_ATOMS: atom_id res chain seq x y z
N MET A 1 -12.94 -33.45 -23.22
CA MET A 1 -13.48 -33.52 -21.84
C MET A 1 -14.91 -34.03 -21.91
N SER A 2 -15.25 -35.11 -21.20
CA SER A 2 -16.65 -35.58 -21.18
C SER A 2 -17.53 -34.58 -20.44
N LYS A 3 -18.71 -34.28 -20.99
CA LYS A 3 -19.65 -33.36 -20.34
C LYS A 3 -20.19 -34.01 -19.07
N HIS A 4 -20.06 -33.31 -17.95
CA HIS A 4 -20.65 -33.76 -16.69
C HIS A 4 -22.18 -33.68 -16.76
N LYS A 5 -22.87 -34.66 -16.15
CA LYS A 5 -24.33 -34.66 -16.01
C LYS A 5 -24.78 -33.54 -15.04
N SER A 6 -25.96 -32.97 -15.28
CA SER A 6 -26.56 -31.91 -14.45
C SER A 6 -26.84 -32.39 -13.02
N LYS A 7 -27.02 -31.46 -12.07
CA LYS A 7 -27.36 -31.78 -10.67
C LYS A 7 -28.71 -32.52 -10.62
N ASP A 8 -29.70 -32.00 -11.35
CA ASP A 8 -31.06 -32.52 -11.35
C ASP A 8 -31.11 -33.96 -11.87
N TYR A 9 -30.43 -34.23 -12.99
CA TYR A 9 -30.33 -35.60 -13.51
C TYR A 9 -29.77 -36.59 -12.49
N LYS A 10 -28.75 -36.18 -11.71
CA LYS A 10 -28.16 -37.05 -10.68
C LYS A 10 -29.13 -37.26 -9.53
N ILE A 11 -29.84 -36.22 -9.10
CA ILE A 11 -30.83 -36.31 -8.01
C ILE A 11 -32.00 -37.21 -8.44
N THR A 12 -32.51 -37.06 -9.66
CA THR A 12 -33.58 -37.91 -10.18
C THR A 12 -33.16 -39.37 -10.24
N ALA A 13 -31.93 -39.67 -10.70
CA ALA A 13 -31.41 -41.04 -10.73
C ALA A 13 -31.26 -41.65 -9.33
N VAL A 14 -30.82 -40.85 -8.34
CA VAL A 14 -30.69 -41.29 -6.94
C VAL A 14 -32.05 -41.50 -6.29
N LYS A 15 -32.99 -40.56 -6.43
CA LYS A 15 -34.35 -40.70 -5.90
C LYS A 15 -35.07 -41.90 -6.49
N TYR A 16 -34.97 -42.10 -7.80
CA TYR A 16 -35.56 -43.27 -8.46
C TYR A 16 -35.02 -44.58 -7.88
N TYR A 17 -33.71 -44.67 -7.61
CA TYR A 17 -33.11 -45.84 -6.99
C TYR A 17 -33.63 -46.07 -5.56
N LEU A 18 -33.74 -45.02 -4.75
CA LEU A 18 -34.18 -45.09 -3.35
C LEU A 18 -35.68 -45.37 -3.20
N GLU A 19 -36.52 -44.84 -4.10
CA GLU A 19 -37.99 -44.97 -4.03
C GLU A 19 -38.51 -46.32 -4.58
N ASN A 20 -37.81 -46.94 -5.53
CA ASN A 20 -38.30 -48.14 -6.23
C ASN A 20 -37.59 -49.45 -5.83
N ASP A 21 -36.70 -49.43 -4.83
CA ASP A 21 -35.89 -50.58 -4.36
C ASP A 21 -35.29 -51.41 -5.53
N THR A 22 -34.78 -50.71 -6.54
CA THR A 22 -34.24 -51.31 -7.77
C THR A 22 -32.76 -51.62 -7.67
N ASN A 23 -32.29 -52.65 -8.40
CA ASN A 23 -30.85 -52.92 -8.53
C ASN A 23 -30.13 -51.84 -9.35
N TYR A 24 -28.85 -51.60 -9.06
CA TYR A 24 -27.98 -50.63 -9.73
C TYR A 24 -28.00 -50.78 -11.25
N THR A 25 -27.95 -52.01 -11.77
CA THR A 25 -27.99 -52.32 -13.21
C THR A 25 -29.24 -51.76 -13.89
N LYS A 26 -30.42 -51.99 -13.30
CA LYS A 26 -31.71 -51.52 -13.85
C LYS A 26 -31.78 -49.99 -13.89
N THR A 27 -31.35 -49.32 -12.82
CA THR A 27 -31.32 -47.86 -12.77
C THR A 27 -30.30 -47.28 -13.75
N CYS A 28 -29.14 -47.93 -13.91
CA CYS A 28 -28.12 -47.53 -14.87
C CYS A 28 -28.58 -47.68 -16.32
N GLU A 29 -29.36 -48.70 -16.65
CA GLU A 29 -29.97 -48.89 -17.98
C GLU A 29 -30.97 -47.77 -18.31
N ILE A 30 -31.87 -47.44 -17.37
CA ILE A 30 -32.89 -46.40 -17.54
C ILE A 30 -32.25 -45.02 -17.72
N PHE A 31 -31.36 -44.65 -16.80
CA PHE A 31 -30.75 -43.32 -16.82
C PHE A 31 -29.58 -43.22 -17.81
N LYS A 32 -29.07 -44.33 -18.35
CA LYS A 32 -27.86 -44.39 -19.19
C LYS A 32 -26.64 -43.79 -18.47
N CYS A 33 -26.39 -44.26 -17.24
CA CYS A 33 -25.25 -43.87 -16.40
C CYS A 33 -24.42 -45.10 -15.99
N SER A 34 -23.17 -44.90 -15.56
CA SER A 34 -22.35 -46.01 -15.06
C SER A 34 -22.63 -46.31 -13.60
N GLU A 35 -22.60 -47.60 -13.22
CA GLU A 35 -22.84 -48.05 -11.83
C GLU A 35 -21.92 -47.35 -10.83
N ARG A 36 -20.63 -47.20 -11.18
CA ARG A 36 -19.65 -46.46 -10.35
C ARG A 36 -20.07 -45.00 -10.11
N SER A 37 -20.71 -44.38 -11.10
CA SER A 37 -21.20 -43.00 -10.95
C SER A 37 -22.46 -42.96 -10.09
N LEU A 38 -23.40 -43.89 -10.30
CA LEU A 38 -24.63 -44.00 -9.52
C LEU A 38 -24.34 -44.28 -8.05
N LYS A 39 -23.46 -45.25 -7.75
CA LYS A 39 -22.99 -45.54 -6.39
C LYS A 39 -22.41 -44.30 -5.69
N ARG A 40 -21.50 -43.59 -6.37
CA ARG A 40 -20.91 -42.34 -5.83
C ARG A 40 -21.95 -41.23 -5.63
N TRP A 41 -23.03 -41.20 -6.41
CA TRP A 41 -24.11 -40.22 -6.24
C TRP A 41 -24.98 -40.56 -5.04
N ILE A 42 -25.30 -41.84 -4.84
CA ILE A 42 -26.06 -42.35 -3.69
C ILE A 42 -25.29 -42.12 -2.40
N GLU A 43 -24.04 -42.59 -2.30
CA GLU A 43 -23.18 -42.39 -1.12
C GLU A 43 -23.08 -40.90 -0.74
N ARG A 44 -22.98 -40.02 -1.74
CA ARG A 44 -22.91 -38.57 -1.52
C ARG A 44 -24.25 -37.96 -1.10
N TYR A 45 -25.36 -38.48 -1.64
CA TYR A 45 -26.70 -38.01 -1.29
C TYR A 45 -27.08 -38.47 0.12
N GLU A 46 -26.68 -39.67 0.53
CA GLU A 46 -26.86 -40.17 1.90
C GLU A 46 -26.04 -39.38 2.92
N GLU A 47 -24.81 -38.98 2.58
CA GLU A 47 -23.93 -38.23 3.50
C GLU A 47 -24.34 -36.75 3.66
N LEU A 48 -24.76 -36.09 2.58
CA LEU A 48 -24.90 -34.62 2.53
C LEU A 48 -26.30 -34.13 2.14
N GLU A 49 -27.24 -35.03 1.81
CA GLU A 49 -28.56 -34.75 1.20
C GLU A 49 -28.47 -33.94 -0.12
N GLU A 50 -27.25 -33.72 -0.63
CA GLU A 50 -26.97 -32.91 -1.81
C GLU A 50 -25.82 -33.47 -2.66
N ILE A 51 -26.04 -33.56 -3.97
CA ILE A 51 -25.03 -34.02 -4.94
C ILE A 51 -24.25 -32.81 -5.48
N LYS A 52 -23.56 -32.08 -4.60
CA LYS A 52 -22.64 -30.98 -4.99
C LYS A 52 -21.22 -31.48 -5.23
N ARG A 53 -20.44 -30.72 -6.01
CA ARG A 53 -19.01 -30.99 -6.18
C ARG A 53 -18.27 -30.44 -4.98
N LEU A 54 -17.59 -31.31 -4.24
CA LEU A 54 -16.69 -30.88 -3.18
C LEU A 54 -15.40 -30.32 -3.78
N ASN A 55 -14.99 -29.14 -3.31
CA ASN A 55 -13.71 -28.57 -3.66
C ASN A 55 -12.62 -29.24 -2.82
N ARG A 56 -11.48 -29.56 -3.45
CA ARG A 56 -10.31 -30.04 -2.70
C ARG A 56 -9.78 -28.89 -1.86
N LYS A 57 -9.43 -29.16 -0.60
CA LYS A 57 -8.72 -28.19 0.24
C LYS A 57 -7.39 -27.83 -0.43
N PRO A 58 -7.10 -26.55 -0.73
CA PRO A 58 -5.84 -26.17 -1.36
C PRO A 58 -4.70 -26.47 -0.39
N THR A 59 -3.64 -27.11 -0.89
CA THR A 59 -2.44 -27.40 -0.12
C THR A 59 -1.23 -26.91 -0.88
N SER A 60 -0.32 -26.22 -0.19
CA SER A 60 0.94 -25.80 -0.78
C SER A 60 1.86 -27.01 -0.95
N TYR A 61 2.40 -27.18 -2.15
CA TYR A 61 3.36 -28.25 -2.47
C TYR A 61 4.78 -27.73 -2.74
N LYS A 62 4.95 -26.41 -3.00
CA LYS A 62 6.25 -25.80 -3.33
C LYS A 62 6.88 -25.00 -2.20
N ILE A 63 6.08 -24.54 -1.23
CA ILE A 63 6.56 -23.67 -0.17
C ILE A 63 5.96 -24.08 1.18
N THR A 64 6.79 -24.14 2.21
CA THR A 64 6.39 -24.48 3.57
C THR A 64 6.05 -23.22 4.38
N LYS A 65 5.27 -23.37 5.44
CA LYS A 65 4.92 -22.25 6.33
C LYS A 65 6.17 -21.64 7.00
N ASP A 66 7.19 -22.44 7.29
CA ASP A 66 8.40 -21.97 7.95
C ASP A 66 9.30 -21.16 7.01
N GLN A 67 9.37 -21.53 5.73
CA GLN A 67 10.00 -20.72 4.69
C GLN A 67 9.32 -19.35 4.57
N VAL A 68 7.98 -19.31 4.59
CA VAL A 68 7.21 -18.05 4.56
C VAL A 68 7.46 -17.20 5.80
N LYS A 69 7.42 -17.79 7.01
CA LYS A 69 7.72 -17.06 8.26
C LYS A 69 9.12 -16.45 8.23
N TYR A 70 10.11 -17.20 7.76
CA TYR A 70 11.47 -16.71 7.62
C TYR A 70 11.58 -15.57 6.61
N ALA A 71 10.90 -15.67 5.46
CA ALA A 71 10.83 -14.60 4.47
C ALA A 71 10.26 -13.30 5.06
N ILE A 72 9.16 -13.41 5.81
CA ILE A 72 8.52 -12.27 6.48
C ILE A 72 9.44 -11.66 7.55
N GLN A 73 10.17 -12.49 8.30
CA GLN A 73 11.15 -12.00 9.27
C GLN A 73 12.24 -11.17 8.58
N LYS A 74 12.79 -11.65 7.46
CA LYS A 74 13.82 -10.91 6.70
C LYS A 74 13.31 -9.60 6.11
N LEU A 75 12.04 -9.54 5.69
CA LEU A 75 11.40 -8.30 5.27
C LEU A 75 11.27 -7.28 6.42
N LYS A 76 11.04 -7.74 7.66
CA LYS A 76 10.99 -6.84 8.83
C LYS A 76 12.36 -6.32 9.24
N GLU A 77 13.42 -7.11 9.06
CA GLU A 77 14.79 -6.67 9.31
C GLU A 77 15.25 -5.63 8.27
N ASN A 78 14.85 -5.79 7.01
CA ASN A 78 15.13 -4.84 5.93
C ASN A 78 13.93 -4.73 4.98
N GLU A 79 13.14 -3.67 5.15
CA GLU A 79 11.92 -3.42 4.36
C GLU A 79 12.22 -3.08 2.89
N GLN A 80 13.46 -2.70 2.57
CA GLN A 80 13.88 -2.29 1.22
C GLN A 80 14.46 -3.45 0.40
N ILE A 81 14.53 -4.65 0.96
CA ILE A 81 15.07 -5.82 0.27
C ILE A 81 14.29 -6.11 -1.02
N THR A 82 15.01 -6.36 -2.11
CA THR A 82 14.38 -6.77 -3.38
C THR A 82 13.88 -8.22 -3.29
N MET A 83 12.90 -8.58 -4.12
CA MET A 83 12.42 -9.97 -4.17
C MET A 83 13.50 -10.96 -4.62
N GLU A 84 14.45 -10.51 -5.44
CA GLU A 84 15.59 -11.34 -5.86
C GLU A 84 16.58 -11.59 -4.73
N GLU A 85 16.90 -10.56 -3.95
CA GLU A 85 17.75 -10.71 -2.76
C GLU A 85 17.07 -11.59 -1.71
N LEU A 86 15.78 -11.34 -1.44
CA LEU A 86 15.00 -12.14 -0.51
C LEU A 86 14.98 -13.62 -0.94
N TYR A 87 14.76 -13.88 -2.23
CA TYR A 87 14.82 -15.22 -2.81
C TYR A 87 16.18 -15.89 -2.55
N LYS A 88 17.29 -15.20 -2.83
CA LYS A 88 18.65 -15.71 -2.62
C LYS A 88 18.92 -16.04 -1.14
N ILE A 89 18.45 -15.19 -0.22
CA ILE A 89 18.60 -15.41 1.23
C ILE A 89 17.84 -16.67 1.68
N ILE A 90 16.59 -16.83 1.25
CA ILE A 90 15.77 -18.00 1.61
C ILE A 90 16.37 -19.27 1.01
N LYS A 91 16.78 -19.25 -0.26
CA LYS A 91 17.41 -20.39 -0.94
C LYS A 91 18.72 -20.82 -0.29
N LYS A 92 19.49 -19.89 0.28
CA LYS A 92 20.72 -20.19 1.03
C LYS A 92 20.42 -20.99 2.30
N LYS A 93 19.29 -20.73 2.96
CA LYS A 93 18.87 -21.42 4.19
C LYS A 93 18.13 -22.73 3.91
N TYR A 94 17.26 -22.74 2.91
CA TYR A 94 16.39 -23.86 2.54
C TYR A 94 16.76 -24.34 1.14
N LYS A 95 17.50 -25.45 1.05
CA LYS A 95 17.97 -26.01 -0.24
C LYS A 95 16.83 -26.54 -1.10
N ASP A 96 15.74 -26.96 -0.46
CA ASP A 96 14.49 -27.44 -1.06
C ASP A 96 13.57 -26.32 -1.56
N PHE A 97 13.99 -25.05 -1.42
CA PHE A 97 13.22 -23.90 -1.86
C PHE A 97 13.25 -23.73 -3.39
N ASP A 98 12.27 -24.36 -4.05
CA ASP A 98 12.11 -24.39 -5.50
C ASP A 98 10.92 -23.54 -5.98
N ILE A 99 11.05 -22.22 -5.82
CA ILE A 99 10.12 -21.26 -6.41
C ILE A 99 10.87 -20.15 -7.15
N THR A 100 10.15 -19.38 -7.96
CA THR A 100 10.71 -18.19 -8.60
C THR A 100 10.54 -16.94 -7.72
N PRO A 101 11.36 -15.89 -7.89
CA PRO A 101 11.16 -14.61 -7.21
C PRO A 101 9.77 -14.00 -7.45
N GLN A 102 9.18 -14.20 -8.62
CA GLN A 102 7.83 -13.75 -8.95
C GLN A 102 6.78 -14.48 -8.11
N HIS A 103 6.92 -15.81 -7.96
CA HIS A 103 6.04 -16.61 -7.12
C HIS A 103 6.20 -16.22 -5.64
N LEU A 104 7.42 -16.00 -5.18
CA LEU A 104 7.68 -15.46 -3.83
C LEU A 104 6.96 -14.12 -3.63
N GLY A 105 7.02 -13.21 -4.60
CA GLY A 105 6.30 -11.94 -4.56
C GLY A 105 4.79 -12.09 -4.42
N GLN A 106 4.18 -13.10 -5.09
CA GLN A 106 2.77 -13.41 -4.92
C GLN A 106 2.47 -13.95 -3.52
N VAL A 107 3.30 -14.85 -2.99
CA VAL A 107 3.15 -15.39 -1.63
C VAL A 107 3.22 -14.27 -0.58
N ILE A 108 4.16 -13.33 -0.72
CA ILE A 108 4.28 -12.17 0.18
C ILE A 108 3.04 -11.27 0.10
N ARG A 109 2.51 -11.05 -1.10
CA ARG A 109 1.24 -10.32 -1.32
C ARG A 109 0.05 -11.02 -0.68
N ASP A 110 -0.05 -12.34 -0.81
CA ASP A 110 -1.12 -13.15 -0.20
C ASP A 110 -1.07 -13.12 1.34
N ASN A 111 0.09 -12.75 1.91
CA ASN A 111 0.26 -12.46 3.34
C ASN A 111 0.02 -10.96 3.68
N ASN A 112 -0.67 -10.22 2.82
CA ASN A 112 -1.00 -8.79 2.95
C ASN A 112 0.20 -7.84 3.04
N ILE A 113 1.38 -8.26 2.57
CA ILE A 113 2.58 -7.42 2.51
C ILE A 113 2.73 -6.91 1.08
N THR A 114 2.67 -5.60 0.89
CA THR A 114 2.74 -4.97 -0.43
C THR A 114 3.80 -3.89 -0.49
N ARG A 115 4.45 -3.76 -1.65
CA ARG A 115 5.39 -2.67 -1.91
C ARG A 115 4.64 -1.35 -1.94
N LYS A 116 5.01 -0.41 -1.07
CA LYS A 116 4.53 0.97 -1.06
C LYS A 116 5.66 1.93 -1.44
N ARG A 117 5.33 3.19 -1.72
CA ARG A 117 6.33 4.24 -1.90
C ARG A 117 6.92 4.58 -0.53
N THR A 118 8.24 4.44 -0.38
CA THR A 118 8.95 4.84 0.84
C THR A 118 8.82 6.35 1.02
N ARG A 119 8.43 6.78 2.22
CA ARG A 119 8.49 8.18 2.64
C ARG A 119 9.71 8.35 3.51
N HIS A 120 10.45 9.43 3.28
CA HIS A 120 11.60 9.78 4.10
C HIS A 120 11.13 10.76 5.17
N GLU A 121 11.29 10.37 6.43
CA GLU A 121 11.08 11.23 7.58
C GLU A 121 12.42 11.38 8.27
N HIS A 122 12.85 12.61 8.49
CA HIS A 122 14.07 12.92 9.20
C HIS A 122 13.73 13.61 10.52
N TYR A 123 14.13 12.98 11.62
CA TYR A 123 14.18 13.63 12.91
C TYR A 123 15.56 13.34 13.53
N PRO A 124 16.34 14.37 13.84
CA PRO A 124 17.66 14.15 14.42
C PRO A 124 17.51 13.51 15.80
N LYS A 125 18.38 12.57 16.17
CA LYS A 125 18.39 12.01 17.54
C LYS A 125 18.89 13.05 18.55
N GLU A 126 19.83 13.86 18.10
CA GLU A 126 20.46 14.92 18.88
C GLU A 126 20.42 16.24 18.11
N ARG A 127 20.11 17.33 18.80
CA ARG A 127 20.12 18.69 18.26
C ARG A 127 20.97 19.58 19.15
N TYR A 128 22.01 20.20 18.59
CA TYR A 128 22.99 21.01 19.33
C TYR A 128 23.62 20.28 20.54
N GLY A 129 23.94 18.99 20.37
CA GLY A 129 24.54 18.15 21.43
C GLY A 129 23.58 17.72 22.54
N LYS A 130 22.27 17.94 22.38
CA LYS A 130 21.23 17.50 23.33
C LYS A 130 20.36 16.42 22.72
N PRO A 131 19.99 15.38 23.49
CA PRO A 131 19.04 14.37 23.02
C PRO A 131 17.66 15.01 22.80
N THR A 132 16.97 14.57 21.76
CA THR A 132 15.65 15.09 21.38
C THR A 132 14.60 13.99 21.42
N ASP A 133 13.36 14.37 21.72
CA ASP A 133 12.21 13.47 21.75
C ASP A 133 11.03 14.16 21.06
N ILE A 134 10.78 13.77 19.81
CA ILE A 134 9.72 14.33 18.97
C ILE A 134 8.36 14.27 19.64
N LYS A 135 8.04 13.18 20.36
CA LYS A 135 6.72 13.01 20.98
C LYS A 135 6.54 13.98 22.13
N LYS A 136 7.60 14.17 22.93
CA LYS A 136 7.60 15.13 24.04
C LYS A 136 7.54 16.56 23.54
N GLU A 137 8.35 16.91 22.53
CA GLU A 137 8.37 18.25 21.93
C GLU A 137 7.01 18.61 21.31
N LEU A 138 6.41 17.71 20.51
CA LEU A 138 5.08 17.92 19.94
C LEU A 138 4.01 18.07 21.03
N LYS A 139 4.08 17.28 22.10
CA LYS A 139 3.12 17.38 23.22
C LYS A 139 3.20 18.75 23.91
N ILE A 140 4.42 19.27 24.12
CA ILE A 140 4.63 20.60 24.69
C ILE A 140 4.09 21.68 23.73
N PHE A 141 4.42 21.58 22.45
CA PHE A 141 3.96 22.51 21.42
C PHE A 141 2.42 22.60 21.37
N TYR A 142 1.73 21.47 21.22
CA TYR A 142 0.27 21.47 21.14
C TYR A 142 -0.39 21.91 22.44
N LYS A 143 0.21 21.62 23.61
CA LYS A 143 -0.28 22.12 24.90
C LYS A 143 -0.27 23.65 24.94
N GLU A 144 0.79 24.29 24.45
CA GLU A 144 0.87 25.75 24.38
C GLU A 144 -0.07 26.35 23.33
N VAL A 145 -0.10 25.78 22.13
CA VAL A 145 -0.96 26.26 21.03
C VAL A 145 -2.44 26.14 21.40
N SER A 146 -2.84 25.08 22.10
CA SER A 146 -4.24 24.86 22.51
C SER A 146 -4.83 25.92 23.44
N LYS A 147 -4.00 26.77 24.05
CA LYS A 147 -4.46 27.89 24.89
C LYS A 147 -5.11 29.01 24.09
N PHE A 148 -4.85 29.08 22.79
CA PHE A 148 -5.32 30.13 21.90
C PHE A 148 -6.32 29.57 20.89
N SER A 149 -7.34 30.36 20.55
CA SER A 149 -8.25 30.04 19.44
C SER A 149 -7.51 30.09 18.11
N LEU A 150 -7.86 29.22 17.17
CA LEU A 150 -7.25 29.17 15.82
C LEU A 150 -7.26 30.52 15.10
N ASP A 151 -8.30 31.33 15.28
CA ASP A 151 -8.42 32.64 14.64
C ASP A 151 -7.43 33.69 15.17
N LYS A 152 -6.79 33.42 16.32
CA LYS A 152 -5.76 34.27 16.93
C LYS A 152 -4.34 33.79 16.64
N ILE A 153 -4.19 32.71 15.86
CA ILE A 153 -2.90 32.14 15.52
C ILE A 153 -2.52 32.56 14.10
N ILE A 154 -1.35 33.17 13.97
CA ILE A 154 -0.70 33.44 12.69
C ILE A 154 0.52 32.54 12.60
N SER A 155 0.55 31.68 11.58
CA SER A 155 1.70 30.82 11.28
C SER A 155 2.62 31.54 10.30
N LEU A 156 3.92 31.52 10.60
CA LEU A 156 4.94 32.06 9.72
C LEU A 156 5.82 30.92 9.24
N ASP A 157 6.12 30.93 7.94
CA ASP A 157 7.10 30.00 7.38
C ASP A 157 7.88 30.66 6.25
N GLU A 158 9.13 30.23 6.08
CA GLU A 158 9.97 30.61 4.95
C GLU A 158 10.07 29.45 3.97
N THR A 159 10.01 29.76 2.68
CA THR A 159 10.15 28.74 1.63
C THR A 159 11.02 29.27 0.52
N SER A 160 11.96 28.43 0.08
CA SER A 160 12.74 28.73 -1.11
C SER A 160 11.93 28.41 -2.37
N ILE A 161 11.75 29.40 -3.23
CA ILE A 161 11.12 29.24 -4.54
C ILE A 161 12.19 29.16 -5.61
N GLN A 162 12.11 28.10 -6.42
CA GLN A 162 12.95 27.93 -7.60
C GLN A 162 12.15 28.32 -8.85
N PRO A 163 12.75 29.01 -9.83
CA PRO A 163 12.07 29.36 -11.07
C PRO A 163 11.78 28.13 -11.96
N ALA A 164 12.53 27.05 -11.81
CA ALA A 164 12.38 25.80 -12.57
C ALA A 164 11.27 24.86 -12.03
N MET A 165 10.07 25.40 -11.73
CA MET A 165 8.91 24.58 -11.34
C MET A 165 8.24 23.95 -12.56
N TYR A 166 8.88 22.94 -13.15
CA TYR A 166 8.31 22.18 -14.25
C TYR A 166 7.20 21.24 -13.77
N LEU A 167 6.21 21.00 -14.62
CA LEU A 167 5.22 19.96 -14.40
C LEU A 167 5.91 18.59 -14.36
N SER A 168 5.49 17.73 -13.44
CA SER A 168 6.03 16.39 -13.26
C SER A 168 5.73 15.43 -14.41
N TYR A 169 4.79 15.80 -15.29
CA TYR A 169 4.38 14.98 -16.44
C TYR A 169 4.43 15.80 -17.73
N SER A 170 4.89 15.15 -18.79
CA SER A 170 4.96 15.68 -20.16
C SER A 170 4.47 14.62 -21.14
N LYS A 171 3.98 15.02 -22.31
CA LYS A 171 3.56 14.10 -23.37
C LYS A 171 4.69 13.95 -24.40
N CYS A 172 5.09 12.72 -24.70
CA CYS A 172 6.01 12.40 -25.81
C CYS A 172 5.73 10.99 -26.35
N ALA A 173 6.40 10.62 -27.45
CA ALA A 173 6.23 9.32 -28.10
C ALA A 173 6.59 8.13 -27.17
N LEU A 174 5.90 7.01 -27.36
CA LEU A 174 6.12 5.79 -26.59
C LEU A 174 7.57 5.31 -26.68
N GLY A 175 8.17 4.94 -25.53
CA GLY A 175 9.55 4.48 -25.44
C GLY A 175 10.61 5.59 -25.48
N LYS A 176 10.22 6.86 -25.66
CA LYS A 176 11.13 8.01 -25.59
C LYS A 176 11.07 8.70 -24.23
N ARG A 177 12.20 9.27 -23.81
CA ARG A 177 12.25 10.17 -22.64
C ARG A 177 11.82 11.57 -23.08
N CYS A 178 10.86 12.17 -22.39
CA CYS A 178 10.55 13.58 -22.58
C CYS A 178 11.59 14.39 -21.80
N VAL A 179 12.34 15.27 -22.47
CA VAL A 179 13.41 16.06 -21.86
C VAL A 179 13.15 17.53 -22.13
N VAL A 180 13.01 18.33 -21.07
CA VAL A 180 13.00 19.79 -21.13
C VAL A 180 14.44 20.26 -21.04
N LYS A 181 14.92 20.97 -22.05
CA LYS A 181 16.28 21.56 -22.09
C LYS A 181 16.20 23.06 -21.87
N THR A 182 17.19 23.61 -21.20
CA THR A 182 17.33 25.05 -20.93
C THR A 182 18.81 25.39 -20.86
N ASP A 183 19.21 26.48 -21.51
CA ASP A 183 20.58 26.99 -21.50
C ASP A 183 20.74 28.18 -20.53
N ASP A 184 19.63 28.62 -19.92
CA ASP A 184 19.62 29.74 -18.98
C ASP A 184 20.01 29.30 -17.56
N ASN A 185 21.07 29.90 -17.02
CA ASN A 185 21.54 29.68 -15.65
C ASN A 185 20.56 30.19 -14.57
N TYR A 186 19.56 30.99 -14.95
CA TYR A 186 18.54 31.49 -14.03
C TYR A 186 17.79 30.35 -13.31
N VAL A 187 17.75 29.14 -13.89
CA VAL A 187 17.15 27.95 -13.27
C VAL A 187 17.75 27.57 -11.91
N PHE A 188 19.01 27.94 -11.65
CA PHE A 188 19.69 27.67 -10.38
C PHE A 188 19.43 28.74 -9.32
N ARG A 189 18.87 29.90 -9.70
CA ARG A 189 18.58 30.98 -8.77
C ARG A 189 17.48 30.54 -7.80
N LYS A 190 17.65 30.88 -6.51
CA LYS A 190 16.67 30.63 -5.47
C LYS A 190 16.17 31.95 -4.92
N PHE A 191 14.85 32.06 -4.80
CA PHE A 191 14.16 33.16 -4.14
C PHE A 191 13.75 32.73 -2.75
N THR A 192 13.70 33.66 -1.81
CA THR A 192 13.23 33.39 -0.45
C THR A 192 11.86 34.04 -0.29
N LEU A 193 10.81 33.23 -0.12
CA LEU A 193 9.48 33.71 0.19
C LEU A 193 9.25 33.58 1.70
N LEU A 194 8.92 34.68 2.36
CA LEU A 194 8.39 34.67 3.71
C LEU A 194 6.88 34.87 3.65
N CYS A 195 6.13 33.98 4.30
CA CYS A 195 4.67 34.02 4.30
C CYS A 195 4.13 33.97 5.73
N ALA A 196 3.09 34.76 5.98
CA ALA A 196 2.29 34.72 7.19
C ALA A 196 0.85 34.37 6.83
N ILE A 197 0.32 33.31 7.43
CA ILE A 197 -1.03 32.81 7.17
C ILE A 197 -1.81 32.70 8.48
N SER A 198 -3.09 33.06 8.42
CA SER A 198 -4.07 32.76 9.47
C SER A 198 -5.07 31.71 8.97
N ASN A 199 -5.99 31.30 9.84
CA ASN A 199 -7.06 30.36 9.49
C ASN A 199 -7.90 30.82 8.28
N SER A 200 -8.08 32.13 8.10
CA SER A 200 -8.99 32.69 7.09
C SER A 200 -8.30 33.25 5.85
N LYS A 201 -7.04 33.69 5.94
CA LYS A 201 -6.37 34.39 4.84
C LYS A 201 -4.85 34.37 4.92
N CYS A 202 -4.21 34.73 3.80
CA CYS A 202 -2.83 35.18 3.79
C CYS A 202 -2.74 36.57 4.42
N VAL A 203 -1.99 36.70 5.51
CA VAL A 203 -1.80 37.96 6.26
C VAL A 203 -0.78 38.86 5.55
N GLY A 204 0.26 38.26 4.99
CA GLY A 204 1.30 38.95 4.25
C GLY A 204 2.28 37.96 3.62
N ALA A 205 2.88 38.36 2.50
CA ALA A 205 3.89 37.58 1.82
C ALA A 205 4.91 38.51 1.16
N THR A 206 6.20 38.22 1.34
CA THR A 206 7.29 39.01 0.76
C THR A 206 8.31 38.09 0.09
N LEU A 207 8.58 38.35 -1.19
CA LEU A 207 9.55 37.61 -1.99
C LEU A 207 10.88 38.37 -2.08
N TYR A 208 11.93 37.82 -1.48
CA TYR A 208 13.27 38.37 -1.54
C TYR A 208 14.04 37.79 -2.73
N LYS A 209 14.57 38.67 -3.59
CA LYS A 209 15.28 38.30 -4.81
C LYS A 209 16.69 37.73 -4.58
N GLU A 210 17.32 38.13 -3.48
CA GLU A 210 18.72 37.83 -3.18
C GLU A 210 18.91 37.62 -1.68
N GLY A 211 19.74 36.65 -1.33
CA GLY A 211 20.04 36.30 0.06
C GLY A 211 18.92 35.54 0.77
N GLY A 212 19.29 34.93 1.90
CA GLY A 212 18.34 34.28 2.81
C GLY A 212 17.58 35.28 3.69
N MET A 213 16.85 34.74 4.65
CA MET A 213 16.24 35.53 5.70
C MET A 213 17.31 36.05 6.66
N THR A 214 17.28 37.35 6.93
CA THR A 214 18.10 37.98 7.97
C THR A 214 17.18 38.46 9.08
N LYS A 215 17.75 38.79 10.25
CA LYS A 215 16.96 39.29 11.38
C LYS A 215 16.24 40.59 11.03
N GLU A 216 16.91 41.48 10.30
CA GLU A 216 16.39 42.77 9.88
C GLU A 216 15.20 42.58 8.93
N ARG A 217 15.36 41.76 7.88
CA ARG A 217 14.27 41.44 6.94
C ARG A 217 13.05 40.83 7.63
N PHE A 218 13.28 40.00 8.64
CA PHE A 218 12.21 39.39 9.40
C PHE A 218 11.47 40.42 10.25
N VAL A 219 12.18 41.30 10.95
CA VAL A 219 11.58 42.40 11.73
C VAL A 219 10.79 43.33 10.81
N ASP A 220 11.36 43.76 9.68
CA ASP A 220 10.70 44.62 8.69
C ASP A 220 9.39 43.98 8.19
N PHE A 221 9.41 42.66 7.94
CA PHE A 221 8.22 41.92 7.52
C PHE A 221 7.13 41.93 8.60
N LEU A 222 7.50 41.70 9.87
CA LEU A 222 6.57 41.69 11.00
C LEU A 222 5.95 43.08 11.23
N GLU A 223 6.74 44.15 11.15
CA GLU A 223 6.26 45.51 11.29
C GLU A 223 5.28 45.89 10.17
N THR A 224 5.62 45.54 8.93
CA THR A 224 4.81 45.85 7.74
C THR A 224 3.47 45.09 7.74
N ASN A 225 3.48 43.82 8.13
CA ASN A 225 2.35 42.92 7.91
C ASN A 225 1.57 42.55 9.18
N ILE A 226 2.19 42.58 10.37
CA ILE A 226 1.63 41.99 11.58
C ILE A 226 1.45 43.01 12.71
N PHE A 227 2.53 43.58 13.24
CA PHE A 227 2.49 44.34 14.49
C PHE A 227 1.55 45.55 14.45
N ASN A 228 1.50 46.26 13.32
CA ASN A 228 0.64 47.43 13.18
C ASN A 228 -0.84 47.08 12.96
N LYS A 229 -1.13 45.86 12.49
CA LYS A 229 -2.48 45.46 12.04
C LYS A 229 -3.23 44.58 13.05
N TYR A 230 -2.51 43.88 13.93
CA TYR A 230 -3.09 42.85 14.81
C TYR A 230 -2.77 43.06 16.31
N LYS A 231 -2.34 44.25 16.71
CA LYS A 231 -1.92 44.54 18.10
C LYS A 231 -3.03 44.39 19.15
N ASN A 232 -4.30 44.50 18.74
CA ASN A 232 -5.48 44.52 19.62
C ASN A 232 -6.51 43.40 19.33
N HIS A 233 -6.15 42.39 18.50
CA HIS A 233 -7.06 41.33 18.06
C HIS A 233 -6.78 39.98 18.75
#